data_AF-A0A954HVM7-F1
#
_entry.id   AF-A0A954HVM7-F1
#
_cell.length_a   1.000
_cell.length_b   1.000
_cell.length_c   1.000
_cell.angle_alpha   90.00
_cell.angle_beta   90.00
_cell.angle_gamma   90.00
#
_symmetry.space_group_name_H-M   'P 1'
#
loop_
_entity.id
_entity.type
_entity.pdbx_description
1 polymer ?
#
loop_
_entity_poly.entity_id
_entity_poly.type
_entity_poly.pdbx_seq_one_letter_code
_entity_poly.pdbx_strand_id
1 'polypeptide(L)'
;MLSHLIRRAFGRSLFSGNPRLRSRRRNGQRRNADLRDRCAVLSQELERRLLLSADPFFTAVRDSELVLRASGTELQLFEAAHPETPVAARPLSAISNGARIDAAEHSVVLTIDSSVPVLPGGIEFDGGSGTSTLAGPSLDTLWTVDGFNRGYLSSPGFVRFQNVENLQGAADNDDVFQVLGNGALSGLLHGGDRGFDTLVVEGMSVDHIGFSASSPDAGTITLDTTVIHYAGLEPIDIRTTNSPDSVELDLGQLDPPDPFDEFGLPIGSNDSPTLTPGSDSGSLTFAGSTFEDVTFSKPIKDLRILLGNGNDQLTIASGISLNADLIVDGQNGQDSVVVNGTLTLNGADLIVQAEDITIFGQVSTRTMTGSPATANSTGPSGNIFLHGEDVEVSPGAALYAQDNRTGITSFSLQSAVQVQGDWESKTYSGLKAADTSGVGSEMVLDVTISNGTATVSVVSAGVGYAAGDTITFVDPGDEEYSKSGKIEDATKTITVTVSKSAGNIWLYASQTGGSSFDVDVRHAEPTLLVNGSTIHGDNVTLLASAATKNVDKSTAQQELEDFLLKDLKIRASLIVSESIAEVGITGTTRITADENVTIQANA
;
A
#
# COMPACT_ATOMS: atom_id res chain seq x y z
N MET A 1 -11.02 -2.60 35.60
CA MET A 1 -11.11 -2.16 37.02
C MET A 1 -9.73 -1.76 37.51
N LEU A 2 -9.61 -0.56 38.13
CA LEU A 2 -8.53 -0.02 38.98
C LEU A 2 -7.10 0.04 38.39
N SER A 3 -6.44 1.18 38.15
CA SER A 3 -6.14 2.42 38.91
C SER A 3 -4.85 2.41 39.77
N HIS A 4 -3.98 3.38 39.45
CA HIS A 4 -3.02 4.14 40.29
C HIS A 4 -1.60 3.57 40.52
N LEU A 5 -0.50 4.22 40.05
CA LEU A 5 0.21 5.45 40.53
C LEU A 5 0.87 5.29 41.91
N ILE A 6 2.21 5.51 42.02
CA ILE A 6 2.89 6.40 43.03
C ILE A 6 4.43 6.20 43.20
N ARG A 7 5.15 7.34 43.05
CA ARG A 7 6.32 7.94 43.77
C ARG A 7 7.81 7.53 43.61
N ARG A 8 8.54 8.57 43.15
CA ARG A 8 9.88 9.12 43.51
C ARG A 8 10.38 8.93 44.96
N ALA A 9 11.71 8.92 45.15
CA ALA A 9 12.46 9.96 45.92
C ALA A 9 14.01 9.84 45.88
N PHE A 10 14.64 10.99 46.12
CA PHE A 10 16.05 11.42 46.05
C PHE A 10 16.99 11.03 47.22
N GLY A 11 18.32 11.17 47.02
CA GLY A 11 19.25 11.61 48.08
C GLY A 11 20.78 11.63 47.78
N ARG A 12 21.36 12.85 47.59
CA ARG A 12 22.63 13.50 48.08
C ARG A 12 23.89 12.65 48.47
N SER A 13 25.14 13.14 48.57
CA SER A 13 26.02 14.27 48.14
C SER A 13 27.26 14.29 49.08
N LEU A 14 28.49 14.59 48.60
CA LEU A 14 29.50 15.57 49.13
C LEU A 14 31.01 15.18 49.12
N PHE A 15 31.82 16.26 49.00
CA PHE A 15 33.27 16.51 49.29
C PHE A 15 34.31 16.18 48.19
N SER A 16 35.38 16.96 47.90
CA SER A 16 35.86 18.33 48.25
C SER A 16 37.21 18.63 47.56
N GLY A 17 37.63 19.90 47.47
CA GLY A 17 39.06 20.29 47.55
C GLY A 17 39.71 21.03 46.35
N ASN A 18 40.26 22.22 46.62
CA ASN A 18 41.13 23.09 45.79
C ASN A 18 42.32 23.50 46.71
N PRO A 19 43.55 23.97 46.31
CA PRO A 19 43.76 25.13 45.39
C PRO A 19 45.19 25.32 44.71
N ARG A 20 45.36 26.49 44.01
CA ARG A 20 46.62 27.29 43.70
C ARG A 20 47.51 26.83 42.50
N LEU A 21 48.13 27.66 41.62
CA LEU A 21 48.60 29.07 41.61
C LEU A 21 49.10 29.57 40.20
N ARG A 22 49.15 30.91 40.00
CA ARG A 22 49.98 31.79 39.10
C ARG A 22 49.51 32.09 37.65
N SER A 23 49.05 33.31 37.32
CA SER A 23 49.73 34.61 37.00
C SER A 23 49.89 34.82 35.48
N ARG A 24 49.50 35.92 34.80
CA ARG A 24 50.00 37.32 34.92
C ARG A 24 49.22 38.30 34.00
N ARG A 25 49.02 39.54 34.50
CA ARG A 25 48.99 40.91 33.86
C ARG A 25 47.85 41.29 32.88
N ARG A 26 46.96 42.25 33.24
CA ARG A 26 47.05 43.77 33.23
C ARG A 26 46.96 44.35 31.82
N ASN A 27 46.28 45.44 31.47
CA ASN A 27 45.45 46.54 32.04
C ASN A 27 44.77 47.15 30.78
N GLY A 28 43.53 47.64 30.72
CA GLY A 28 42.93 48.72 31.52
C GLY A 28 42.98 50.04 30.74
N GLN A 29 41.83 50.54 30.25
CA GLN A 29 41.58 51.98 30.11
C GLN A 29 40.08 52.29 29.98
N ARG A 30 39.56 53.00 30.99
CA ARG A 30 38.30 53.78 30.97
C ARG A 30 38.63 55.20 30.53
N ARG A 31 37.72 55.85 29.79
CA ARG A 31 37.47 57.30 29.88
C ARG A 31 36.01 57.62 29.56
N ASN A 32 35.36 58.34 30.48
CA ASN A 32 34.09 59.04 30.33
C ASN A 32 34.34 60.45 29.78
N ALA A 33 33.39 60.96 28.97
CA ALA A 33 32.97 62.37 28.84
C ALA A 33 31.70 62.34 27.95
N ASP A 34 30.49 62.43 28.50
CA ASP A 34 29.74 63.65 28.87
C ASP A 34 29.33 64.56 27.69
N LEU A 35 28.11 64.29 27.21
CA LEU A 35 26.98 65.16 26.85
C LEU A 35 27.10 66.44 25.99
N ARG A 36 26.08 66.52 25.11
CA ARG A 36 25.35 67.69 24.55
C ARG A 36 25.92 68.36 23.29
N ASP A 37 25.32 68.03 22.15
CA ASP A 37 24.28 68.85 21.50
C ASP A 37 24.01 68.32 20.09
N ARG A 38 22.74 67.98 19.79
CA ARG A 38 22.03 68.38 18.55
C ARG A 38 20.67 67.71 18.38
N CYS A 39 19.67 68.58 18.24
CA CYS A 39 18.46 68.52 17.42
C CYS A 39 17.75 67.18 17.19
N ALA A 40 16.52 67.13 17.69
CA ALA A 40 15.43 66.38 17.10
C ALA A 40 15.22 66.78 15.62
N VAL A 41 15.32 65.81 14.71
CA VAL A 41 14.44 65.66 13.54
C VAL A 41 14.21 64.17 13.33
N LEU A 42 13.02 63.73 13.78
CA LEU A 42 12.13 62.71 13.21
C LEU A 42 12.75 61.57 12.38
N SER A 43 12.65 60.36 12.96
CA SER A 43 12.00 59.19 12.35
C SER A 43 12.07 59.11 10.82
N GLN A 44 13.24 58.69 10.33
CA GLN A 44 13.28 57.76 9.22
C GLN A 44 13.63 56.40 9.82
N GLU A 45 12.67 55.82 10.53
CA GLU A 45 12.57 54.37 10.52
C GLU A 45 12.39 54.03 9.04
N LEU A 46 13.38 53.35 8.45
CA LEU A 46 13.18 52.70 7.16
C LEU A 46 12.04 51.70 7.38
N GLU A 47 10.81 52.16 7.14
CA GLU A 47 9.77 51.27 6.67
C GLU A 47 10.40 50.53 5.49
N ARG A 48 10.74 49.27 5.73
CA ARG A 48 10.70 48.25 4.71
C ARG A 48 9.31 48.35 4.09
N ARG A 49 9.17 49.23 3.10
CA ARG A 49 8.16 49.12 2.06
C ARG A 49 8.46 47.79 1.38
N LEU A 50 7.91 46.73 1.94
CA LEU A 50 7.49 45.56 1.19
C LEU A 50 6.59 46.12 0.08
N LEU A 51 7.18 46.29 -1.09
CA LEU A 51 6.46 46.49 -2.34
C LEU A 51 5.79 45.14 -2.65
N LEU A 52 4.59 44.95 -2.11
CA LEU A 52 3.61 43.89 -2.36
C LEU A 52 2.28 44.54 -1.91
N SER A 53 1.23 44.74 -2.70
CA SER A 53 0.77 44.25 -3.98
C SER A 53 0.02 45.39 -4.71
N ALA A 54 -0.33 45.20 -5.98
CA ALA A 54 -1.35 46.05 -6.63
C ALA A 54 -2.68 45.95 -5.88
N ASP A 55 -3.49 47.02 -5.86
CA ASP A 55 -4.87 46.97 -5.35
C ASP A 55 -5.58 45.77 -6.00
N PRO A 56 -6.24 44.90 -5.20
CA PRO A 56 -6.93 43.73 -5.73
C PRO A 56 -7.99 44.21 -6.73
N PHE A 57 -8.15 43.45 -7.81
CA PHE A 57 -9.25 43.66 -8.75
C PHE A 57 -10.60 43.45 -8.06
N PHE A 58 -10.65 42.52 -7.10
CA PHE A 58 -11.81 42.28 -6.24
C PHE A 58 -11.37 41.65 -4.90
N THR A 59 -12.05 42.02 -3.81
CA THR A 59 -11.94 41.35 -2.51
C THR A 59 -13.33 40.94 -2.06
N ALA A 60 -13.53 39.66 -1.77
CA ALA A 60 -14.80 39.13 -1.30
C ALA A 60 -15.13 39.67 0.09
N VAL A 61 -16.42 39.87 0.33
CA VAL A 61 -16.97 40.38 1.61
C VAL A 61 -18.02 39.43 2.20
N ARG A 62 -18.25 38.31 1.52
CA ARG A 62 -19.16 37.22 1.87
C ARG A 62 -18.81 36.00 1.04
N ASP A 63 -19.33 34.85 1.44
CA ASP A 63 -19.31 33.66 0.60
C ASP A 63 -20.04 33.95 -0.71
N SER A 64 -19.44 33.57 -1.84
CA SER A 64 -19.95 33.92 -3.15
C SER A 64 -19.53 32.95 -4.24
N GLU A 65 -20.38 32.82 -5.25
CA GLU A 65 -20.07 32.16 -6.50
C GLU A 65 -19.88 33.25 -7.56
N LEU A 66 -18.69 33.30 -8.14
CA LEU A 66 -18.23 34.38 -9.00
C LEU A 66 -17.84 33.85 -10.37
N VAL A 67 -18.15 34.61 -11.41
CA VAL A 67 -17.77 34.29 -12.80
C VAL A 67 -16.94 35.43 -13.36
N LEU A 68 -15.69 35.15 -13.72
CA LEU A 68 -14.81 36.08 -14.40
C LEU A 68 -14.94 35.89 -15.92
N ARG A 69 -15.31 36.94 -16.65
CA ARG A 69 -15.46 36.91 -18.11
C ARG A 69 -14.93 38.18 -18.75
N ALA A 70 -14.55 38.11 -20.03
CA ALA A 70 -14.25 39.29 -20.83
C ALA A 70 -15.43 39.64 -21.74
N SER A 71 -15.80 40.92 -21.76
CA SER A 71 -16.86 41.43 -22.63
C SER A 71 -16.38 42.70 -23.33
N GLY A 72 -16.31 42.66 -24.67
CA GLY A 72 -15.77 43.75 -25.46
C GLY A 72 -14.32 44.06 -25.11
N THR A 73 -14.08 45.21 -24.47
CA THR A 73 -12.74 45.67 -24.06
C THR A 73 -12.53 45.64 -22.55
N GLU A 74 -13.41 44.98 -21.79
CA GLU A 74 -13.35 44.94 -20.32
C GLU A 74 -13.24 43.51 -19.79
N LEU A 75 -12.51 43.37 -18.70
CA LEU A 75 -12.58 42.22 -17.81
C LEU A 75 -13.63 42.51 -16.73
N GLN A 76 -14.55 41.57 -16.51
CA GLN A 76 -15.70 41.76 -15.64
C GLN A 76 -15.91 40.54 -14.74
N LEU A 77 -16.26 40.76 -13.49
CA LEU A 77 -16.58 39.73 -12.50
C LEU A 77 -18.04 39.89 -12.09
N PHE A 78 -18.78 38.78 -12.10
CA PHE A 78 -20.21 38.73 -11.76
C PHE A 78 -20.44 37.78 -10.60
N GLU A 79 -21.49 38.00 -9.81
CA GLU A 79 -22.05 36.92 -9.00
C GLU A 79 -22.89 36.01 -9.91
N ALA A 80 -22.74 34.70 -9.80
CA ALA A 80 -23.48 33.74 -10.63
C ALA A 80 -25.00 33.92 -10.50
N ALA A 81 -25.48 34.23 -9.29
CA ALA A 81 -26.89 34.53 -9.03
C ALA A 81 -27.40 35.85 -9.65
N HIS A 82 -26.49 36.76 -10.04
CA HIS A 82 -26.82 38.10 -10.54
C HIS A 82 -25.94 38.47 -11.77
N PRO A 83 -26.09 37.78 -12.92
CA PRO A 83 -25.18 37.90 -14.06
C PRO A 83 -25.36 39.19 -14.89
N GLU A 84 -26.30 40.05 -14.52
CA GLU A 84 -26.65 41.29 -15.23
C GLU A 84 -25.75 42.47 -14.87
N THR A 85 -25.19 42.48 -13.65
CA THR A 85 -24.39 43.60 -13.15
C THR A 85 -23.06 43.11 -12.59
N PRO A 86 -21.91 43.58 -13.11
CA PRO A 86 -20.61 43.16 -12.59
C PRO A 86 -20.38 43.74 -11.19
N VAL A 87 -19.80 42.93 -10.30
CA VAL A 87 -19.30 43.36 -8.99
C VAL A 87 -17.93 44.05 -9.09
N ALA A 88 -17.17 43.76 -10.16
CA ALA A 88 -15.96 44.48 -10.55
C ALA A 88 -15.80 44.49 -12.07
N ALA A 89 -15.32 45.60 -12.63
CA ALA A 89 -15.04 45.73 -14.05
C ALA A 89 -13.84 46.66 -14.28
N ARG A 90 -12.97 46.31 -15.22
CA ARG A 90 -11.82 47.15 -15.62
C ARG A 90 -11.52 46.98 -17.11
N PRO A 91 -11.22 48.06 -17.85
CA PRO A 91 -10.74 47.96 -19.23
C PRO A 91 -9.49 47.09 -19.31
N LEU A 92 -9.44 46.16 -20.27
CA LEU A 92 -8.30 45.28 -20.52
C LEU A 92 -7.01 46.09 -20.73
N SER A 93 -7.10 47.24 -21.40
CA SER A 93 -5.97 48.16 -21.63
C SER A 93 -5.40 48.79 -20.35
N ALA A 94 -6.15 48.78 -19.25
CA ALA A 94 -5.72 49.28 -17.95
C ALA A 94 -5.10 48.18 -17.07
N ILE A 95 -5.09 46.92 -17.51
CA ILE A 95 -4.53 45.78 -16.78
C ILE A 95 -3.07 45.56 -17.23
N SER A 96 -2.13 46.22 -16.55
CA SER A 96 -0.70 46.06 -16.84
C SER A 96 0.02 45.08 -15.90
N ASN A 97 -0.52 44.86 -14.70
CA ASN A 97 0.11 44.09 -13.61
C ASN A 97 -0.80 42.94 -13.11
N GLY A 98 -1.69 42.46 -13.96
CA GLY A 98 -2.62 41.39 -13.66
C GLY A 98 -3.89 41.81 -12.91
N ALA A 99 -4.75 40.82 -12.66
CA ALA A 99 -6.00 40.97 -11.92
C ALA A 99 -6.00 39.99 -10.73
N ARG A 100 -5.93 40.53 -9.50
CA ARG A 100 -5.98 39.73 -8.27
C ARG A 100 -7.39 39.69 -7.68
N ILE A 101 -7.92 38.49 -7.44
CA ILE A 101 -9.19 38.21 -6.77
C ILE A 101 -8.85 37.58 -5.43
N ASP A 102 -9.32 38.18 -4.33
CA ASP A 102 -9.00 37.77 -2.96
C ASP A 102 -10.28 37.37 -2.22
N ALA A 103 -10.36 36.12 -1.76
CA ALA A 103 -11.50 35.61 -1.01
C ALA A 103 -11.47 36.00 0.48
N ALA A 104 -10.35 36.53 0.98
CA ALA A 104 -10.16 36.92 2.38
C ALA A 104 -10.50 35.79 3.37
N GLU A 105 -11.59 35.91 4.14
CA GLU A 105 -12.03 34.90 5.11
C GLU A 105 -13.22 34.06 4.60
N HIS A 106 -13.62 34.26 3.34
CA HIS A 106 -14.87 33.73 2.77
C HIS A 106 -14.64 32.54 1.85
N SER A 107 -15.66 31.70 1.73
CA SER A 107 -15.68 30.59 0.78
C SER A 107 -16.11 31.11 -0.59
N VAL A 108 -15.23 30.99 -1.59
CA VAL A 108 -15.49 31.52 -2.94
C VAL A 108 -15.36 30.41 -3.98
N VAL A 109 -16.38 30.27 -4.81
CA VAL A 109 -16.29 29.54 -6.08
C VAL A 109 -15.99 30.55 -7.17
N LEU A 110 -14.82 30.49 -7.80
CA LEU A 110 -14.46 31.34 -8.93
C LEU A 110 -14.45 30.53 -10.22
N THR A 111 -15.33 30.86 -11.16
CA THR A 111 -15.35 30.28 -12.51
C THR A 111 -14.62 31.21 -13.48
N ILE A 112 -13.70 30.66 -14.28
CA ILE A 112 -13.02 31.37 -15.37
C ILE A 112 -13.75 31.08 -16.68
N ASP A 113 -14.43 32.07 -17.27
CA ASP A 113 -15.09 31.91 -18.56
C ASP A 113 -14.08 31.82 -19.72
N SER A 114 -14.42 31.06 -20.76
CA SER A 114 -13.55 30.86 -21.94
C SER A 114 -13.25 32.15 -22.73
N SER A 115 -14.00 33.24 -22.51
CA SER A 115 -13.71 34.55 -23.07
C SER A 115 -12.49 35.26 -22.46
N VAL A 116 -12.02 34.83 -21.28
CA VAL A 116 -10.95 35.52 -20.54
C VAL A 116 -9.60 35.41 -21.29
N PRO A 117 -9.00 36.52 -21.75
CA PRO A 117 -7.74 36.48 -22.47
C PRO A 117 -6.55 36.38 -21.52
N VAL A 118 -5.38 36.00 -22.04
CA VAL A 118 -4.11 36.15 -21.30
C VAL A 118 -3.83 37.63 -21.06
N LEU A 119 -3.69 38.02 -19.79
CA LEU A 119 -3.43 39.40 -19.37
C LEU A 119 -1.95 39.63 -19.07
N PRO A 120 -1.40 40.83 -19.28
CA PRO A 120 -0.12 41.21 -18.71
C PRO A 120 -0.16 41.05 -17.18
N GLY A 121 0.71 40.19 -16.64
CA GLY A 121 0.74 39.85 -15.20
C GLY A 121 -0.24 38.74 -14.76
N GLY A 122 -1.08 38.23 -15.66
CA GLY A 122 -2.01 37.12 -15.38
C GLY A 122 -3.17 37.45 -14.44
N ILE A 123 -3.91 36.42 -14.07
CA ILE A 123 -4.95 36.45 -13.02
C ILE A 123 -4.38 35.71 -11.81
N GLU A 124 -4.61 36.26 -10.62
CA GLU A 124 -4.25 35.64 -9.35
C GLU A 124 -5.52 35.44 -8.54
N PHE A 125 -5.83 34.20 -8.17
CA PHE A 125 -6.90 33.88 -7.23
C PHE A 125 -6.31 33.44 -5.89
N ASP A 126 -6.59 34.19 -4.84
CA ASP A 126 -6.23 33.86 -3.47
C ASP A 126 -7.49 33.43 -2.73
N GLY A 127 -7.61 32.13 -2.44
CA GLY A 127 -8.79 31.55 -1.81
C GLY A 127 -8.90 31.82 -0.30
N GLY A 128 -7.89 32.47 0.30
CA GLY A 128 -7.97 32.99 1.66
C GLY A 128 -8.04 31.89 2.74
N SER A 129 -8.81 32.11 3.80
CA SER A 129 -9.01 31.11 4.87
C SER A 129 -10.37 30.41 4.84
N GLY A 130 -11.26 30.79 3.91
CA GLY A 130 -12.49 30.04 3.63
C GLY A 130 -12.21 28.87 2.69
N THR A 131 -13.21 28.03 2.43
CA THR A 131 -13.07 26.92 1.48
C THR A 131 -13.38 27.41 0.08
N SER A 132 -12.37 27.43 -0.79
CA SER A 132 -12.46 27.98 -2.13
C SER A 132 -12.41 26.91 -3.22
N THR A 133 -13.11 27.16 -4.32
CA THR A 133 -13.11 26.31 -5.53
C THR A 133 -12.74 27.16 -6.73
N LEU A 134 -11.81 26.69 -7.55
CA LEU A 134 -11.51 27.29 -8.85
C LEU A 134 -12.08 26.40 -9.95
N ALA A 135 -13.05 26.93 -10.70
CA ALA A 135 -13.68 26.28 -11.84
C ALA A 135 -13.10 26.79 -13.16
N GLY A 136 -12.78 25.87 -14.07
CA GLY A 136 -12.11 26.16 -15.33
C GLY A 136 -13.03 26.69 -16.43
N PRO A 137 -12.45 27.11 -17.56
CA PRO A 137 -13.22 27.44 -18.76
C PRO A 137 -13.78 26.19 -19.43
N SER A 138 -14.79 26.36 -20.27
CA SER A 138 -15.43 25.30 -21.08
C SER A 138 -14.56 24.82 -22.26
N LEU A 139 -13.25 24.67 -22.04
CA LEU A 139 -12.23 24.26 -23.01
C LEU A 139 -11.25 23.33 -22.30
N ASP A 140 -10.67 22.39 -23.04
CA ASP A 140 -9.59 21.53 -22.54
C ASP A 140 -8.47 22.38 -21.91
N THR A 141 -8.22 22.11 -20.64
CA THR A 141 -7.37 22.90 -19.75
C THR A 141 -6.39 21.99 -19.04
N LEU A 142 -5.10 22.34 -19.15
CA LEU A 142 -4.08 21.78 -18.27
C LEU A 142 -4.10 22.51 -16.93
N TRP A 143 -4.38 21.80 -15.86
CA TRP A 143 -4.28 22.26 -14.49
C TRP A 143 -2.97 21.77 -13.90
N THR A 144 -2.18 22.64 -13.27
CA THR A 144 -0.94 22.24 -12.60
C THR A 144 -1.01 22.60 -11.13
N VAL A 145 -0.91 21.62 -10.26
CA VAL A 145 -0.77 21.77 -8.80
C VAL A 145 0.71 21.62 -8.46
N ASP A 146 1.37 22.74 -8.13
CA ASP A 146 2.83 22.79 -7.86
C ASP A 146 3.18 22.99 -6.38
N GLY A 147 2.17 23.03 -5.52
CA GLY A 147 2.31 22.97 -4.06
C GLY A 147 0.97 22.86 -3.36
N PHE A 148 1.01 22.82 -2.04
CA PHE A 148 -0.20 22.69 -1.22
C PHE A 148 -1.18 23.84 -1.48
N ASN A 149 -2.40 23.50 -1.92
CA ASN A 149 -3.49 24.42 -2.29
C ASN A 149 -3.03 25.52 -3.28
N ARG A 150 -2.10 25.20 -4.18
CA ARG A 150 -1.47 26.19 -5.07
C ARG A 150 -1.10 25.62 -6.44
N GLY A 151 -1.26 26.43 -7.47
CA GLY A 151 -0.96 26.04 -8.84
C GLY A 151 -1.35 27.07 -9.89
N TYR A 152 -1.57 26.61 -11.12
CA TYR A 152 -1.97 27.43 -12.25
C TYR A 152 -2.72 26.65 -13.33
N LEU A 153 -3.42 27.37 -14.21
CA LEU A 153 -4.11 26.82 -15.39
C LEU A 153 -3.34 27.20 -16.65
N SER A 154 -3.17 26.26 -17.57
CA SER A 154 -2.48 26.33 -18.88
C SER A 154 -1.00 26.75 -18.82
N SER A 155 -0.71 27.90 -18.22
CA SER A 155 0.65 28.39 -17.98
C SER A 155 0.68 29.27 -16.73
N PRO A 156 1.85 29.45 -16.09
CA PRO A 156 1.95 30.29 -14.89
C PRO A 156 1.62 31.77 -15.14
N GLY A 157 1.45 32.21 -16.38
CA GLY A 157 1.09 33.58 -16.75
C GLY A 157 -0.40 33.79 -17.06
N PHE A 158 -1.22 32.73 -17.07
CA PHE A 158 -2.66 32.84 -17.34
C PHE A 158 -3.47 33.02 -16.07
N VAL A 159 -3.75 31.93 -15.34
CA VAL A 159 -4.40 31.98 -14.02
C VAL A 159 -3.51 31.26 -13.02
N ARG A 160 -3.11 31.94 -11.94
CA ARG A 160 -2.45 31.34 -10.78
C ARG A 160 -3.43 31.31 -9.61
N PHE A 161 -3.34 30.27 -8.79
CA PHE A 161 -4.13 30.15 -7.58
C PHE A 161 -3.27 29.80 -6.37
N GLN A 162 -3.71 30.24 -5.19
CA GLN A 162 -3.14 29.89 -3.89
C GLN A 162 -4.24 29.86 -2.83
N ASN A 163 -4.05 29.05 -1.78
CA ASN A 163 -5.07 28.81 -0.74
C ASN A 163 -6.42 28.39 -1.35
N VAL A 164 -6.39 27.58 -2.40
CA VAL A 164 -7.60 27.00 -3.03
C VAL A 164 -7.61 25.51 -2.77
N GLU A 165 -8.65 25.04 -2.08
CA GLU A 165 -8.79 23.66 -1.65
C GLU A 165 -9.34 22.75 -2.76
N ASN A 166 -10.16 23.28 -3.66
CA ASN A 166 -10.85 22.48 -4.68
C ASN A 166 -10.61 23.02 -6.09
N LEU A 167 -10.43 22.11 -7.05
CA LEU A 167 -10.41 22.44 -8.48
C LEU A 167 -11.55 21.70 -9.17
N GLN A 168 -12.15 22.36 -10.15
CA GLN A 168 -13.22 21.79 -10.95
C GLN A 168 -13.01 22.13 -12.43
N GLY A 169 -12.91 21.12 -13.29
CA GLY A 169 -12.99 21.32 -14.74
C GLY A 169 -14.43 21.61 -15.17
N ALA A 170 -14.60 21.91 -16.45
CA ALA A 170 -15.92 22.17 -17.01
C ALA A 170 -16.62 20.84 -17.38
N ALA A 171 -17.87 20.92 -17.83
CA ALA A 171 -18.52 19.74 -18.40
C ALA A 171 -18.14 19.57 -19.88
N ASP A 172 -18.16 18.33 -20.36
CA ASP A 172 -18.00 17.96 -21.78
C ASP A 172 -16.66 18.45 -22.42
N ASN A 173 -15.56 18.47 -21.66
CA ASN A 173 -14.19 18.76 -22.12
C ASN A 173 -13.20 17.66 -21.67
N ASP A 174 -11.96 17.75 -22.14
CA ASP A 174 -10.90 16.79 -21.81
C ASP A 174 -9.75 17.54 -21.08
N ASP A 175 -9.92 17.78 -19.77
CA ASP A 175 -8.93 18.43 -18.92
C ASP A 175 -7.80 17.48 -18.49
N VAL A 176 -6.66 18.06 -18.12
CA VAL A 176 -5.56 17.30 -17.51
C VAL A 176 -5.19 17.96 -16.19
N PHE A 177 -5.35 17.23 -15.09
CA PHE A 177 -4.94 17.64 -13.75
C PHE A 177 -3.57 17.06 -13.44
N GLN A 178 -2.55 17.91 -13.42
CA GLN A 178 -1.18 17.52 -13.16
C GLN A 178 -0.76 17.93 -11.74
N VAL A 179 -0.45 16.95 -10.89
CA VAL A 179 0.10 17.16 -9.55
C VAL A 179 1.60 16.92 -9.58
N LEU A 180 2.38 17.95 -9.23
CA LEU A 180 3.84 17.95 -9.33
C LEU A 180 4.50 17.96 -7.96
N GLY A 181 5.52 17.11 -7.75
CA GLY A 181 6.49 17.26 -6.65
C GLY A 181 5.88 17.23 -5.24
N ASN A 182 5.64 18.40 -4.63
CA ASN A 182 4.94 18.53 -3.34
C ASN A 182 3.55 19.19 -3.47
N GLY A 183 2.98 19.13 -4.67
CA GLY A 183 1.61 19.51 -4.97
C GLY A 183 0.62 18.61 -4.24
N ALA A 184 -0.40 19.23 -3.67
CA ALA A 184 -1.52 18.56 -3.02
C ALA A 184 -2.66 19.56 -2.85
N LEU A 185 -3.88 19.06 -2.78
CA LEU A 185 -5.05 19.84 -2.38
C LEU A 185 -5.62 19.24 -1.09
N SER A 186 -6.13 20.08 -0.20
CA SER A 186 -6.87 19.61 0.98
C SER A 186 -8.36 19.36 0.73
N GLY A 187 -8.83 19.61 -0.49
CA GLY A 187 -10.19 19.33 -0.94
C GLY A 187 -10.20 18.38 -2.14
N LEU A 188 -11.10 18.63 -3.10
CA LEU A 188 -11.41 17.75 -4.23
C LEU A 188 -10.78 18.24 -5.54
N LEU A 189 -10.23 17.30 -6.31
CA LEU A 189 -9.99 17.44 -7.76
C LEU A 189 -11.19 16.87 -8.52
N HIS A 190 -11.97 17.72 -9.19
CA HIS A 190 -13.12 17.29 -9.96
C HIS A 190 -12.89 17.55 -11.45
N GLY A 191 -12.96 16.53 -12.32
CA GLY A 191 -12.82 16.73 -13.77
C GLY A 191 -13.99 17.48 -14.36
N GLY A 192 -15.19 17.04 -14.04
CA GLY A 192 -16.41 17.74 -14.43
C GLY A 192 -17.52 16.73 -14.67
N ASP A 193 -18.65 17.19 -15.20
CA ASP A 193 -19.69 16.26 -15.66
C ASP A 193 -19.39 15.85 -17.10
N ARG A 194 -19.12 14.56 -17.33
CA ARG A 194 -18.75 14.02 -18.66
C ARG A 194 -17.45 14.62 -19.18
N GLY A 195 -16.95 14.04 -20.27
CA GLY A 195 -15.65 14.40 -20.80
C GLY A 195 -14.70 13.23 -20.65
N PHE A 196 -13.40 13.50 -20.78
CA PHE A 196 -12.35 12.55 -20.48
C PHE A 196 -11.19 13.26 -19.80
N ASP A 197 -11.29 13.40 -18.48
CA ASP A 197 -10.41 14.24 -17.68
C ASP A 197 -9.32 13.42 -16.99
N THR A 198 -8.04 13.65 -17.30
CA THR A 198 -6.95 12.80 -16.79
C THR A 198 -6.32 13.37 -15.51
N LEU A 199 -6.06 12.53 -14.51
CA LEU A 199 -5.18 12.86 -13.39
C LEU A 199 -3.76 12.32 -13.62
N VAL A 200 -2.77 13.20 -13.62
CA VAL A 200 -1.35 12.84 -13.72
C VAL A 200 -0.62 13.26 -12.46
N VAL A 201 0.00 12.33 -11.75
CA VAL A 201 0.88 12.60 -10.61
C VAL A 201 2.32 12.33 -11.03
N GLU A 202 3.17 13.34 -11.04
CA GLU A 202 4.58 13.17 -11.44
C GLU A 202 5.57 13.96 -10.57
N GLY A 203 6.84 13.57 -10.62
CA GLY A 203 7.91 14.28 -9.93
C GLY A 203 7.96 14.06 -8.41
N MET A 204 7.09 13.20 -7.86
CA MET A 204 7.10 12.82 -6.45
C MET A 204 8.06 11.64 -6.21
N SER A 205 8.68 11.59 -5.02
CA SER A 205 9.35 10.39 -4.52
C SER A 205 8.55 9.91 -3.32
N VAL A 206 8.08 8.67 -3.36
CA VAL A 206 7.16 8.12 -2.35
C VAL A 206 7.53 6.68 -2.03
N ASP A 207 7.28 6.25 -0.79
CA ASP A 207 7.52 4.86 -0.37
C ASP A 207 6.25 4.02 -0.55
N HIS A 208 5.06 4.61 -0.45
CA HIS A 208 3.77 3.95 -0.56
C HIS A 208 2.82 4.67 -1.52
N ILE A 209 2.18 3.91 -2.41
CA ILE A 209 1.02 4.34 -3.20
C ILE A 209 -0.19 3.51 -2.77
N GLY A 210 -1.24 4.17 -2.30
CA GLY A 210 -2.55 3.57 -2.09
C GLY A 210 -3.54 4.11 -3.12
N PHE A 211 -4.31 3.24 -3.75
CA PHE A 211 -5.43 3.60 -4.61
C PHE A 211 -6.70 2.99 -4.04
N SER A 212 -7.70 3.82 -3.79
CA SER A 212 -9.01 3.37 -3.32
C SER A 212 -10.11 3.99 -4.17
N ALA A 213 -10.90 3.16 -4.86
CA ALA A 213 -11.99 3.59 -5.70
C ALA A 213 -13.31 3.66 -4.92
N SER A 214 -14.11 4.71 -5.13
CA SER A 214 -15.42 4.91 -4.47
C SER A 214 -16.59 5.04 -5.43
N SER A 215 -16.32 5.21 -6.72
CA SER A 215 -17.28 5.15 -7.83
C SER A 215 -16.51 4.79 -9.10
N PRO A 216 -17.18 4.66 -10.27
CA PRO A 216 -16.49 4.51 -11.54
C PRO A 216 -15.39 5.53 -11.70
N ASP A 217 -15.66 6.80 -11.42
CA ASP A 217 -14.85 7.99 -11.73
C ASP A 217 -14.29 8.73 -10.51
N ALA A 218 -14.42 8.19 -9.30
CA ALA A 218 -14.04 8.89 -8.07
C ALA A 218 -13.34 7.97 -7.06
N GLY A 219 -12.49 8.57 -6.24
CA GLY A 219 -11.76 7.83 -5.23
C GLY A 219 -10.73 8.67 -4.49
N THR A 220 -9.80 7.95 -3.86
CA THR A 220 -8.70 8.53 -3.09
C THR A 220 -7.38 7.90 -3.51
N ILE A 221 -6.37 8.73 -3.71
CA ILE A 221 -4.98 8.31 -3.89
C ILE A 221 -4.19 8.74 -2.65
N THR A 222 -3.49 7.80 -2.03
CA THR A 222 -2.59 8.06 -0.91
C THR A 222 -1.15 7.91 -1.38
N LEU A 223 -0.33 8.93 -1.14
CA LEU A 223 1.09 9.02 -1.48
C LEU A 223 1.86 9.31 -0.18
N ASP A 224 2.28 8.25 0.50
CA ASP A 224 2.72 8.27 1.90
C ASP A 224 1.72 8.93 2.86
N THR A 225 1.89 10.24 3.11
CA THR A 225 1.01 11.05 3.98
C THR A 225 0.18 12.06 3.21
N THR A 226 0.45 12.20 1.90
CA THR A 226 -0.33 13.06 1.01
C THR A 226 -1.55 12.30 0.53
N VAL A 227 -2.73 12.92 0.61
CA VAL A 227 -3.98 12.33 0.16
C VAL A 227 -4.57 13.22 -0.93
N ILE A 228 -5.00 12.61 -2.04
CA ILE A 228 -5.67 13.28 -3.15
C ILE A 228 -7.05 12.66 -3.27
N HIS A 229 -8.09 13.47 -3.09
CA HIS A 229 -9.46 13.08 -3.39
C HIS A 229 -9.82 13.53 -4.81
N TYR A 230 -10.42 12.64 -5.59
CA TYR A 230 -10.81 12.94 -6.96
C TYR A 230 -12.23 12.47 -7.29
N ALA A 231 -12.83 13.09 -8.30
CA ALA A 231 -14.11 12.71 -8.89
C ALA A 231 -14.19 13.13 -10.37
N GLY A 232 -14.87 12.34 -11.20
CA GLY A 232 -14.99 12.61 -12.65
C GLY A 232 -13.63 12.65 -13.34
N LEU A 233 -12.68 11.78 -12.99
CA LEU A 233 -11.33 11.77 -13.60
C LEU A 233 -10.97 10.41 -14.16
N GLU A 234 -10.83 10.30 -15.48
CA GLU A 234 -10.51 9.11 -16.25
C GLU A 234 -9.42 9.38 -17.30
N PRO A 235 -8.27 8.67 -17.31
CA PRO A 235 -7.74 7.74 -16.33
C PRO A 235 -6.83 8.44 -15.30
N ILE A 236 -6.21 7.64 -14.43
CA ILE A 236 -5.20 8.08 -13.46
C ILE A 236 -3.83 7.54 -13.82
N ASP A 237 -2.81 8.40 -13.87
CA ASP A 237 -1.41 8.05 -14.13
C ASP A 237 -0.48 8.56 -13.01
N ILE A 238 0.05 7.64 -12.20
CA ILE A 238 0.91 7.91 -11.05
C ILE A 238 2.35 7.49 -11.37
N ARG A 239 3.19 8.48 -11.72
CA ARG A 239 4.57 8.30 -12.18
C ARG A 239 5.55 8.91 -11.18
N THR A 240 6.05 8.06 -10.29
CA THR A 240 7.03 8.45 -9.26
C THR A 240 8.45 8.49 -9.81
N THR A 241 9.32 9.28 -9.16
CA THR A 241 10.75 9.40 -9.53
C THR A 241 11.62 8.25 -9.02
N ASN A 242 11.14 7.53 -8.01
CA ASN A 242 11.68 6.27 -7.50
C ASN A 242 10.70 5.12 -7.78
N SER A 243 11.13 3.87 -7.63
CA SER A 243 10.19 2.77 -7.44
C SER A 243 9.69 2.79 -5.99
N PRO A 244 8.38 2.84 -5.73
CA PRO A 244 7.85 2.81 -4.37
C PRO A 244 8.19 1.48 -3.69
N ASP A 245 8.23 1.45 -2.35
CA ASP A 245 8.35 0.19 -1.62
C ASP A 245 7.07 -0.63 -1.82
N SER A 246 5.90 -0.02 -1.63
CA SER A 246 4.61 -0.71 -1.67
C SER A 246 3.57 -0.01 -2.53
N VAL A 247 2.70 -0.81 -3.15
CA VAL A 247 1.47 -0.34 -3.81
C VAL A 247 0.29 -1.15 -3.29
N GLU A 248 -0.77 -0.48 -2.83
CA GLU A 248 -2.03 -1.10 -2.43
C GLU A 248 -3.16 -0.62 -3.35
N LEU A 249 -3.88 -1.57 -3.94
CA LEU A 249 -5.07 -1.33 -4.77
C LEU A 249 -6.27 -1.89 -3.99
N ASP A 250 -7.17 -1.01 -3.55
CA ASP A 250 -8.30 -1.35 -2.68
C ASP A 250 -9.63 -0.96 -3.32
N LEU A 251 -10.43 -1.96 -3.66
CA LEU A 251 -11.76 -1.79 -4.24
C LEU A 251 -12.88 -1.83 -3.18
N GLY A 252 -12.58 -2.10 -1.91
CA GLY A 252 -13.60 -2.26 -0.87
C GLY A 252 -14.38 -0.99 -0.52
N GLN A 253 -14.01 0.18 -1.04
CA GLN A 253 -14.80 1.41 -0.93
C GLN A 253 -15.90 1.55 -2.01
N LEU A 254 -15.91 0.68 -3.03
CA LEU A 254 -17.03 0.56 -3.97
C LEU A 254 -18.26 -0.09 -3.30
N ASP A 255 -18.03 -0.81 -2.21
CA ASP A 255 -19.03 -1.59 -1.50
C ASP A 255 -19.73 -0.83 -0.38
N PRO A 256 -20.98 -1.23 -0.06
CA PRO A 256 -21.65 -0.73 1.12
C PRO A 256 -20.87 -1.12 2.40
N PRO A 257 -20.88 -0.25 3.43
CA PRO A 257 -20.17 -0.50 4.69
C PRO A 257 -20.79 -1.62 5.54
N ASP A 258 -22.03 -2.02 5.23
CA ASP A 258 -22.63 -3.24 5.77
C ASP A 258 -22.44 -4.33 4.70
N PRO A 259 -21.53 -5.28 4.90
CA PRO A 259 -21.17 -6.25 3.88
C PRO A 259 -22.21 -7.37 3.76
N PHE A 260 -23.31 -7.36 4.52
CA PHE A 260 -24.33 -8.40 4.46
C PHE A 260 -25.75 -7.86 4.26
N ASP A 261 -26.58 -8.57 3.50
CA ASP A 261 -28.01 -8.30 3.42
C ASP A 261 -28.78 -8.75 4.69
N GLU A 262 -30.10 -8.54 4.73
CA GLU A 262 -30.96 -8.99 5.85
C GLU A 262 -30.88 -10.51 6.09
N PHE A 263 -30.39 -11.29 5.12
CA PHE A 263 -30.20 -12.74 5.19
C PHE A 263 -28.76 -13.16 5.52
N GLY A 264 -27.84 -12.21 5.74
CA GLY A 264 -26.44 -12.51 6.04
C GLY A 264 -25.61 -12.90 4.82
N LEU A 265 -26.07 -12.60 3.61
CA LEU A 265 -25.34 -12.86 2.36
C LEU A 265 -24.46 -11.65 2.00
N PRO A 266 -23.20 -11.86 1.55
CA PRO A 266 -22.35 -10.78 1.10
C PRO A 266 -23.06 -9.85 0.10
N ILE A 267 -23.01 -8.55 0.36
CA ILE A 267 -23.43 -7.51 -0.59
C ILE A 267 -22.21 -6.66 -0.96
N GLY A 268 -22.00 -6.55 -2.27
CA GLY A 268 -20.91 -5.79 -2.86
C GLY A 268 -21.11 -5.63 -4.35
N SER A 269 -20.36 -4.74 -4.97
CA SER A 269 -20.18 -4.72 -6.41
C SER A 269 -19.46 -6.00 -6.84
N ASN A 270 -19.82 -6.51 -8.02
CA ASN A 270 -19.00 -7.56 -8.63
C ASN A 270 -18.06 -6.87 -9.61
N ASP A 271 -16.78 -6.87 -9.27
CA ASP A 271 -15.74 -6.22 -10.03
C ASP A 271 -15.01 -7.22 -10.92
N SER A 272 -14.45 -6.74 -12.02
CA SER A 272 -13.69 -7.62 -12.93
C SER A 272 -12.39 -6.96 -13.38
N PRO A 273 -11.50 -6.61 -12.43
CA PRO A 273 -10.29 -5.89 -12.75
C PRO A 273 -9.30 -6.74 -13.55
N THR A 274 -8.50 -6.08 -14.39
CA THR A 274 -7.37 -6.69 -15.08
C THR A 274 -6.08 -5.95 -14.73
N LEU A 275 -5.09 -6.67 -14.21
CA LEU A 275 -3.73 -6.18 -14.05
C LEU A 275 -2.94 -6.45 -15.35
N THR A 276 -2.35 -5.42 -15.93
CA THR A 276 -1.58 -5.50 -17.19
C THR A 276 -0.24 -4.75 -17.09
N PRO A 277 0.74 -5.07 -17.95
CA PRO A 277 1.91 -4.22 -18.12
C PRO A 277 1.52 -2.82 -18.58
N GLY A 278 2.12 -1.78 -17.97
CA GLY A 278 1.92 -0.40 -18.41
C GLY A 278 2.61 -0.12 -19.75
N SER A 279 2.48 1.12 -20.23
CA SER A 279 3.08 1.59 -21.48
C SER A 279 4.61 1.54 -21.50
N ASP A 280 5.24 1.51 -20.33
CA ASP A 280 6.69 1.42 -20.15
C ASP A 280 7.04 0.25 -19.20
N SER A 281 8.30 -0.18 -19.21
CA SER A 281 8.72 -1.34 -18.43
C SER A 281 8.66 -1.15 -16.91
N GLY A 282 8.57 0.09 -16.44
CA GLY A 282 8.56 0.47 -15.03
C GLY A 282 7.16 0.62 -14.44
N SER A 283 6.09 0.49 -15.23
CA SER A 283 4.71 0.65 -14.76
C SER A 283 3.83 -0.58 -14.96
N LEU A 284 2.74 -0.63 -14.19
CA LEU A 284 1.60 -1.53 -14.36
C LEU A 284 0.32 -0.70 -14.47
N THR A 285 -0.70 -1.28 -15.09
CA THR A 285 -2.04 -0.70 -15.18
C THR A 285 -3.04 -1.68 -14.58
N PHE A 286 -3.87 -1.19 -13.67
CA PHE A 286 -5.01 -1.89 -13.09
C PHE A 286 -6.27 -1.24 -13.64
N ALA A 287 -7.04 -2.02 -14.39
CA ALA A 287 -8.14 -1.54 -15.21
C ALA A 287 -9.44 -2.27 -14.87
N GLY A 288 -10.58 -1.59 -14.86
CA GLY A 288 -11.87 -2.15 -14.47
C GLY A 288 -13.04 -1.40 -15.11
N SER A 289 -14.26 -1.92 -14.97
CA SER A 289 -15.48 -1.24 -15.44
C SER A 289 -16.26 -0.52 -14.35
N THR A 290 -15.88 -0.73 -13.09
CA THR A 290 -16.54 -0.23 -11.88
C THR A 290 -15.72 0.84 -11.17
N PHE A 291 -14.51 1.10 -11.65
CA PHE A 291 -13.56 2.11 -11.21
C PHE A 291 -12.65 2.50 -12.38
N GLU A 292 -11.94 3.61 -12.26
CA GLU A 292 -11.07 4.09 -13.33
C GLU A 292 -9.74 3.37 -13.43
N ASP A 293 -9.27 3.24 -14.66
CA ASP A 293 -7.94 2.72 -14.95
C ASP A 293 -6.86 3.53 -14.22
N VAL A 294 -6.08 2.85 -13.39
CA VAL A 294 -4.93 3.43 -12.69
C VAL A 294 -3.65 2.81 -13.20
N THR A 295 -2.75 3.67 -13.69
CA THR A 295 -1.37 3.31 -14.04
C THR A 295 -0.43 3.79 -12.95
N PHE A 296 0.49 2.93 -12.50
CA PHE A 296 1.39 3.24 -11.40
C PHE A 296 2.80 2.66 -11.59
N SER A 297 3.80 3.31 -11.00
CA SER A 297 5.17 2.78 -10.90
C SER A 297 5.21 1.47 -10.11
N LYS A 298 5.92 0.47 -10.63
CA LYS A 298 6.08 -0.85 -9.98
C LYS A 298 6.74 -0.74 -8.60
N PRO A 299 6.22 -1.44 -7.57
CA PRO A 299 6.85 -1.51 -6.27
C PRO A 299 8.11 -2.39 -6.25
N ILE A 300 8.90 -2.26 -5.18
CA ILE A 300 10.09 -3.10 -4.91
C ILE A 300 9.97 -4.01 -3.70
N LYS A 301 8.90 -3.88 -2.90
CA LYS A 301 8.64 -4.74 -1.74
C LYS A 301 7.34 -5.53 -1.94
N ASP A 302 6.21 -4.85 -2.12
CA ASP A 302 4.91 -5.53 -2.29
C ASP A 302 3.92 -4.76 -3.18
N LEU A 303 3.16 -5.50 -3.99
CA LEU A 303 1.92 -5.08 -4.64
C LEU A 303 0.77 -5.85 -4.01
N ARG A 304 -0.14 -5.15 -3.35
CA ARG A 304 -1.33 -5.72 -2.72
C ARG A 304 -2.58 -5.32 -3.49
N ILE A 305 -3.45 -6.30 -3.74
CA ILE A 305 -4.75 -6.13 -4.39
C ILE A 305 -5.81 -6.67 -3.44
N LEU A 306 -6.76 -5.80 -3.07
CA LEU A 306 -7.92 -6.09 -2.24
C LEU A 306 -9.16 -5.93 -3.12
N LEU A 307 -9.88 -7.03 -3.40
CA LEU A 307 -10.99 -7.01 -4.38
C LEU A 307 -12.30 -6.47 -3.80
N GLY A 308 -12.56 -6.66 -2.51
CA GLY A 308 -13.67 -5.99 -1.84
C GLY A 308 -14.72 -7.00 -1.41
N ASN A 309 -15.94 -6.55 -1.16
CA ASN A 309 -17.06 -7.48 -1.03
C ASN A 309 -17.67 -7.70 -2.42
N GLY A 310 -18.38 -8.81 -2.58
CA GLY A 310 -19.01 -9.14 -3.85
C GLY A 310 -18.33 -10.33 -4.49
N ASN A 311 -18.79 -10.73 -5.66
CA ASN A 311 -18.18 -11.85 -6.37
C ASN A 311 -17.25 -11.30 -7.44
N ASP A 312 -15.98 -11.15 -7.12
CA ASP A 312 -15.01 -10.46 -7.96
C ASP A 312 -14.26 -11.39 -8.90
N GLN A 313 -13.74 -10.85 -10.00
CA GLN A 313 -12.93 -11.59 -10.96
C GLN A 313 -11.66 -10.82 -11.34
N LEU A 314 -10.55 -11.11 -10.66
CA LEU A 314 -9.24 -10.57 -11.04
C LEU A 314 -8.61 -11.38 -12.16
N THR A 315 -8.26 -10.69 -13.25
CA THR A 315 -7.37 -11.24 -14.29
C THR A 315 -5.96 -10.64 -14.19
N ILE A 316 -4.96 -11.48 -13.97
CA ILE A 316 -3.55 -11.13 -14.07
C ILE A 316 -3.06 -11.48 -15.48
N ALA A 317 -2.80 -10.47 -16.30
CA ALA A 317 -2.41 -10.66 -17.69
C ALA A 317 -0.95 -11.11 -17.86
N SER A 318 -0.64 -11.57 -19.08
CA SER A 318 0.70 -12.03 -19.43
C SER A 318 1.70 -10.88 -19.53
N GLY A 319 2.96 -11.19 -19.24
CA GLY A 319 4.08 -10.25 -19.43
C GLY A 319 4.36 -9.38 -18.21
N ILE A 320 3.70 -9.66 -17.08
CA ILE A 320 3.99 -8.99 -15.81
C ILE A 320 5.30 -9.52 -15.24
N SER A 321 6.22 -8.59 -14.98
CA SER A 321 7.48 -8.84 -14.30
C SER A 321 7.65 -7.82 -13.17
N LEU A 322 7.79 -8.32 -11.94
CA LEU A 322 7.95 -7.58 -10.69
C LEU A 322 9.20 -8.08 -9.95
N ASN A 323 9.74 -7.25 -9.06
CA ASN A 323 10.78 -7.61 -8.09
C ASN A 323 10.24 -7.45 -6.66
N ALA A 324 8.93 -7.65 -6.49
CA ALA A 324 8.15 -7.37 -5.30
C ALA A 324 7.12 -8.49 -5.13
N ASP A 325 6.71 -8.72 -3.89
CA ASP A 325 5.68 -9.69 -3.57
C ASP A 325 4.38 -9.27 -4.28
N LEU A 326 3.61 -10.25 -4.77
CA LEU A 326 2.25 -10.01 -5.26
C LEU A 326 1.28 -10.69 -4.30
N ILE A 327 0.44 -9.90 -3.66
CA ILE A 327 -0.54 -10.34 -2.68
C ILE A 327 -1.93 -10.00 -3.23
N VAL A 328 -2.77 -11.01 -3.39
CA VAL A 328 -4.18 -10.87 -3.79
C VAL A 328 -5.07 -11.44 -2.69
N ASP A 329 -6.05 -10.64 -2.28
CA ASP A 329 -7.06 -10.98 -1.28
C ASP A 329 -8.45 -10.69 -1.88
N GLY A 330 -9.22 -11.75 -2.13
CA GLY A 330 -10.61 -11.67 -2.60
C GLY A 330 -11.50 -10.95 -1.59
N GLN A 331 -11.28 -11.23 -0.30
CA GLN A 331 -12.14 -10.83 0.82
C GLN A 331 -13.49 -11.55 0.85
N ASN A 332 -14.63 -10.84 0.82
CA ASN A 332 -15.94 -11.47 1.06
C ASN A 332 -16.69 -11.70 -0.24
N GLY A 333 -17.02 -12.95 -0.53
CA GLY A 333 -17.93 -13.31 -1.61
C GLY A 333 -17.43 -14.57 -2.28
N GLN A 334 -17.74 -14.73 -3.56
CA GLN A 334 -17.16 -15.79 -4.39
C GLN A 334 -16.23 -15.14 -5.40
N ASP A 335 -14.96 -15.07 -5.03
CA ASP A 335 -13.94 -14.36 -5.78
C ASP A 335 -13.15 -15.33 -6.65
N SER A 336 -12.79 -14.86 -7.85
CA SER A 336 -12.01 -15.61 -8.82
C SER A 336 -10.74 -14.87 -9.20
N VAL A 337 -9.61 -15.58 -9.17
CA VAL A 337 -8.32 -15.07 -9.62
C VAL A 337 -7.79 -15.93 -10.76
N VAL A 338 -7.57 -15.30 -11.91
CA VAL A 338 -7.06 -15.94 -13.12
C VAL A 338 -5.68 -15.39 -13.47
N VAL A 339 -4.67 -16.27 -13.52
CA VAL A 339 -3.35 -15.93 -14.09
C VAL A 339 -3.29 -16.37 -15.55
N ASN A 340 -3.38 -15.39 -16.44
CA ASN A 340 -3.43 -15.59 -17.87
C ASN A 340 -2.07 -15.30 -18.54
N GLY A 341 -1.28 -16.35 -18.76
CA GLY A 341 0.04 -16.25 -19.40
C GLY A 341 1.20 -16.11 -18.40
N THR A 342 2.25 -15.38 -18.77
CA THR A 342 3.50 -15.39 -17.98
C THR A 342 3.52 -14.29 -16.90
N LEU A 343 3.67 -14.69 -15.64
CA LEU A 343 3.92 -13.85 -14.46
C LEU A 343 5.30 -14.17 -13.88
N THR A 344 6.15 -13.17 -13.66
CA THR A 344 7.49 -13.33 -13.05
C THR A 344 7.72 -12.37 -11.89
N LEU A 345 8.14 -12.88 -10.72
CA LEU A 345 8.31 -12.09 -9.48
C LEU A 345 9.77 -11.97 -9.01
N ASN A 346 10.74 -12.51 -9.76
CA ASN A 346 12.19 -12.30 -9.59
C ASN A 346 12.72 -12.36 -8.14
N GLY A 347 12.43 -13.45 -7.44
CA GLY A 347 12.87 -13.69 -6.06
C GLY A 347 11.82 -13.35 -5.00
N ALA A 348 10.72 -12.72 -5.40
CA ALA A 348 9.62 -12.37 -4.51
C ALA A 348 8.47 -13.40 -4.54
N ASP A 349 7.57 -13.29 -3.56
CA ASP A 349 6.53 -14.26 -3.26
C ASP A 349 5.22 -13.94 -4.01
N LEU A 350 4.49 -14.99 -4.39
CA LEU A 350 3.09 -14.90 -4.82
C LEU A 350 2.19 -15.43 -3.71
N ILE A 351 1.22 -14.63 -3.28
CA ILE A 351 0.18 -15.01 -2.32
C ILE A 351 -1.17 -14.68 -2.96
N VAL A 352 -2.03 -15.68 -3.14
CA VAL A 352 -3.40 -15.52 -3.65
C VAL A 352 -4.36 -16.20 -2.69
N GLN A 353 -5.32 -15.44 -2.18
CA GLN A 353 -6.46 -15.91 -1.40
C GLN A 353 -7.74 -15.49 -2.13
N ALA A 354 -8.52 -16.45 -2.62
CA ALA A 354 -9.79 -16.27 -3.30
C ALA A 354 -10.48 -17.64 -3.41
N GLU A 355 -11.80 -17.71 -3.55
CA GLU A 355 -12.54 -18.97 -3.63
C GLU A 355 -12.13 -19.79 -4.85
N ASP A 356 -12.04 -19.17 -6.03
CA ASP A 356 -11.69 -19.80 -7.30
C ASP A 356 -10.33 -19.31 -7.82
N ILE A 357 -9.32 -20.17 -7.89
CA ILE A 357 -8.00 -19.80 -8.43
C ILE A 357 -7.67 -20.65 -9.65
N THR A 358 -7.45 -20.01 -10.80
CA THR A 358 -7.08 -20.71 -12.05
C THR A 358 -5.77 -20.17 -12.66
N ILE A 359 -4.83 -21.07 -12.91
CA ILE A 359 -3.56 -20.77 -13.59
C ILE A 359 -3.57 -21.35 -15.00
N PHE A 360 -3.66 -20.48 -16.02
CA PHE A 360 -3.57 -20.88 -17.43
C PHE A 360 -2.14 -20.83 -17.98
N GLY A 361 -1.25 -20.03 -17.37
CA GLY A 361 0.07 -19.73 -17.92
C GLY A 361 1.25 -20.17 -17.04
N GLN A 362 2.34 -19.40 -17.10
CA GLN A 362 3.57 -19.69 -16.35
C GLN A 362 3.73 -18.68 -15.22
N VAL A 363 3.73 -19.14 -13.98
CA VAL A 363 4.11 -18.35 -12.81
C VAL A 363 5.52 -18.72 -12.41
N SER A 364 6.39 -17.73 -12.23
CA SER A 364 7.75 -17.95 -11.75
C SER A 364 8.17 -16.92 -10.72
N THR A 365 8.54 -17.39 -9.55
CA THR A 365 9.12 -16.56 -8.49
C THR A 365 10.65 -16.55 -8.53
N ARG A 366 11.24 -17.22 -9.51
CA ARG A 366 12.69 -17.33 -9.69
C ARG A 366 13.28 -16.00 -10.15
N THR A 367 14.40 -15.58 -9.55
CA THR A 367 15.25 -14.55 -10.15
C THR A 367 15.93 -15.13 -11.38
N MET A 368 15.61 -14.64 -12.58
CA MET A 368 16.13 -15.18 -13.84
C MET A 368 16.11 -14.15 -14.98
N THR A 369 16.67 -14.52 -16.13
CA THR A 369 16.59 -13.73 -17.36
C THR A 369 16.14 -14.62 -18.52
N GLY A 370 15.03 -14.27 -19.16
CA GLY A 370 14.43 -15.04 -20.26
C GLY A 370 13.17 -15.81 -19.83
N SER A 371 12.83 -16.86 -20.59
CA SER A 371 11.59 -17.62 -20.38
C SER A 371 11.69 -18.55 -19.15
N PRO A 372 10.66 -18.59 -18.27
CA PRO A 372 10.64 -19.48 -17.10
C PRO A 372 10.91 -20.96 -17.41
N ALA A 373 10.36 -21.46 -18.51
CA ALA A 373 10.47 -22.86 -18.90
C ALA A 373 11.90 -23.32 -19.27
N THR A 374 12.79 -22.40 -19.66
CA THR A 374 14.13 -22.75 -20.18
C THR A 374 15.28 -22.03 -19.49
N ALA A 375 15.02 -20.90 -18.84
CA ALA A 375 16.06 -20.09 -18.21
C ALA A 375 16.58 -20.74 -16.93
N ASN A 376 17.88 -20.56 -16.68
CA ASN A 376 18.48 -20.84 -15.38
C ASN A 376 18.25 -19.66 -14.44
N SER A 377 18.15 -19.98 -13.15
CA SER A 377 18.08 -19.01 -12.07
C SER A 377 19.40 -18.24 -12.05
N THR A 378 19.31 -16.93 -11.85
CA THR A 378 20.45 -16.03 -11.67
C THR A 378 20.54 -15.54 -10.22
N GLY A 379 19.47 -15.71 -9.44
CA GLY A 379 19.37 -15.35 -8.03
C GLY A 379 18.42 -16.29 -7.26
N PRO A 380 18.07 -15.93 -6.01
CA PRO A 380 17.09 -16.66 -5.21
C PRO A 380 15.68 -16.69 -5.84
N SER A 381 14.80 -17.51 -5.29
CA SER A 381 13.41 -17.63 -5.67
C SER A 381 12.49 -17.41 -4.47
N GLY A 382 11.36 -16.76 -4.69
CA GLY A 382 10.30 -16.63 -3.69
C GLY A 382 9.34 -17.82 -3.70
N ASN A 383 8.37 -17.82 -2.79
CA ASN A 383 7.35 -18.85 -2.64
C ASN A 383 6.11 -18.59 -3.49
N ILE A 384 5.36 -19.64 -3.79
CA ILE A 384 4.02 -19.55 -4.40
C ILE A 384 3.03 -20.15 -3.40
N PHE A 385 2.05 -19.35 -2.98
CA PHE A 385 0.96 -19.76 -2.10
C PHE A 385 -0.38 -19.42 -2.75
N LEU A 386 -1.13 -20.45 -3.12
CA LEU A 386 -2.49 -20.33 -3.65
C LEU A 386 -3.44 -21.01 -2.67
N HIS A 387 -4.42 -20.27 -2.15
CA HIS A 387 -5.40 -20.77 -1.20
C HIS A 387 -6.81 -20.37 -1.62
N GLY A 388 -7.64 -21.36 -1.93
CA GLY A 388 -9.04 -21.15 -2.28
C GLY A 388 -9.94 -22.32 -1.88
N GLU A 389 -11.18 -22.30 -2.33
CA GLU A 389 -12.08 -23.45 -2.30
C GLU A 389 -11.76 -24.39 -3.46
N ASP A 390 -11.59 -23.81 -4.66
CA ASP A 390 -11.21 -24.48 -5.89
C ASP A 390 -9.89 -23.92 -6.45
N VAL A 391 -8.91 -24.79 -6.67
CA VAL A 391 -7.60 -24.43 -7.22
C VAL A 391 -7.28 -25.28 -8.44
N GLU A 392 -7.21 -24.64 -9.62
CA GLU A 392 -6.86 -25.29 -10.88
C GLU A 392 -5.51 -24.78 -11.43
N VAL A 393 -4.62 -25.73 -11.76
CA VAL A 393 -3.45 -25.51 -12.61
C VAL A 393 -3.69 -26.20 -13.95
N SER A 394 -4.16 -25.42 -14.92
CA SER A 394 -4.73 -25.88 -16.19
C SER A 394 -3.70 -26.48 -17.17
N PRO A 395 -4.13 -27.25 -18.18
CA PRO A 395 -3.24 -27.86 -19.18
C PRO A 395 -2.22 -26.92 -19.82
N GLY A 396 -0.94 -27.28 -19.70
CA GLY A 396 0.19 -26.51 -20.22
C GLY A 396 0.67 -25.38 -19.31
N ALA A 397 0.00 -25.14 -18.18
CA ALA A 397 0.45 -24.19 -17.17
C ALA A 397 1.69 -24.69 -16.42
N ALA A 398 2.41 -23.77 -15.80
CA ALA A 398 3.56 -24.11 -14.99
C ALA A 398 3.77 -23.18 -13.79
N LEU A 399 4.22 -23.75 -12.67
CA LEU A 399 4.64 -23.05 -11.46
C LEU A 399 6.12 -23.35 -11.20
N TYR A 400 6.94 -22.31 -11.15
CA TYR A 400 8.39 -22.41 -10.97
C TYR A 400 8.85 -21.57 -9.78
N ALA A 401 9.30 -22.25 -8.72
CA ALA A 401 9.91 -21.65 -7.54
C ALA A 401 11.29 -22.25 -7.22
N GLN A 402 11.82 -23.13 -8.06
CA GLN A 402 13.12 -23.76 -7.86
C GLN A 402 14.31 -22.84 -8.10
N ASP A 403 15.46 -23.18 -7.54
CA ASP A 403 16.73 -22.55 -7.88
C ASP A 403 17.71 -23.56 -8.46
N ASN A 404 17.85 -23.51 -9.79
CA ASN A 404 18.68 -24.45 -10.53
C ASN A 404 20.13 -23.95 -10.73
N ARG A 405 20.60 -22.97 -9.95
CA ARG A 405 22.01 -22.55 -9.97
C ARG A 405 22.93 -23.69 -9.54
N THR A 406 23.98 -23.92 -10.32
CA THR A 406 24.94 -25.01 -10.05
C THR A 406 25.67 -24.79 -8.73
N GLY A 407 25.70 -25.80 -7.86
CA GLY A 407 26.46 -25.77 -6.60
C GLY A 407 25.78 -24.97 -5.49
N ILE A 408 24.53 -24.56 -5.67
CA ILE A 408 23.69 -23.99 -4.61
C ILE A 408 22.83 -25.12 -4.05
N THR A 409 22.79 -25.24 -2.72
CA THR A 409 21.80 -26.06 -2.02
C THR A 409 20.58 -25.19 -1.74
N SER A 410 19.37 -25.72 -1.94
CA SER A 410 18.11 -24.97 -1.74
C SER A 410 18.03 -24.35 -0.34
N PHE A 411 18.60 -25.06 0.64
CA PHE A 411 18.91 -24.57 1.97
C PHE A 411 20.36 -24.07 2.08
N SER A 412 20.55 -22.84 2.54
CA SER A 412 21.85 -22.29 2.96
C SER A 412 21.68 -21.40 4.20
N LEU A 413 22.79 -20.93 4.78
CA LEU A 413 22.76 -19.96 5.88
C LEU A 413 23.34 -18.62 5.41
N GLN A 414 22.85 -17.52 5.97
CA GLN A 414 23.48 -16.21 5.78
C GLN A 414 24.92 -16.24 6.29
N SER A 415 25.81 -15.54 5.59
CA SER A 415 27.21 -15.42 5.99
C SER A 415 27.39 -14.74 7.35
N ALA A 416 26.43 -13.91 7.76
CA ALA A 416 26.42 -13.26 9.05
C ALA A 416 25.95 -14.24 10.13
N VAL A 417 26.82 -14.51 11.12
CA VAL A 417 26.52 -15.33 12.28
C VAL A 417 26.59 -14.44 13.52
N GLN A 418 25.51 -14.38 14.28
CA GLN A 418 25.46 -13.61 15.53
C GLN A 418 26.01 -14.47 16.66
N VAL A 419 27.03 -13.97 17.35
CA VAL A 419 27.65 -14.65 18.49
C VAL A 419 27.40 -13.80 19.74
N GLN A 420 26.78 -14.41 20.75
CA GLN A 420 26.56 -13.81 22.05
C GLN A 420 27.39 -14.56 23.10
N GLY A 421 28.01 -13.81 24.00
CA GLY A 421 28.79 -14.35 25.10
C GLY A 421 30.20 -14.82 24.71
N ASP A 422 30.96 -15.23 25.72
CA ASP A 422 32.36 -15.62 25.55
C ASP A 422 32.48 -17.11 25.18
N TRP A 423 32.46 -17.39 23.88
CA TRP A 423 32.71 -18.72 23.32
C TRP A 423 34.21 -19.05 23.28
N GLU A 424 34.59 -20.25 23.72
CA GLU A 424 35.97 -20.71 23.59
C GLU A 424 36.36 -20.86 22.12
N SER A 425 37.60 -20.48 21.76
CA SER A 425 38.13 -20.67 20.40
C SER A 425 38.45 -22.14 20.14
N LYS A 426 37.46 -22.87 19.64
CA LYS A 426 37.53 -24.28 19.25
C LYS A 426 36.41 -24.60 18.25
N THR A 427 36.40 -25.84 17.77
CA THR A 427 35.28 -26.39 17.00
C THR A 427 34.31 -27.13 17.91
N TYR A 428 33.03 -26.81 17.78
CA TYR A 428 31.89 -27.48 18.39
C TYR A 428 31.18 -28.26 17.29
N SER A 429 31.26 -29.59 17.34
CA SER A 429 30.64 -30.43 16.31
C SER A 429 29.29 -30.98 16.77
N GLY A 430 28.34 -31.06 15.83
CA GLY A 430 27.02 -31.66 16.04
C GLY A 430 26.10 -30.88 16.98
N LEU A 431 26.23 -29.55 17.03
CA LEU A 431 25.32 -28.70 17.79
C LEU A 431 23.91 -28.80 17.20
N LYS A 432 22.93 -29.09 18.05
CA LYS A 432 21.52 -29.15 17.66
C LYS A 432 20.84 -27.82 17.94
N ALA A 433 19.87 -27.45 17.10
CA ALA A 433 19.05 -26.27 17.33
C ALA A 433 18.41 -26.33 18.72
N ALA A 434 18.56 -25.25 19.49
CA ALA A 434 17.96 -25.09 20.80
C ALA A 434 16.64 -24.31 20.72
N ASP A 435 16.54 -23.38 19.77
CA ASP A 435 15.34 -22.58 19.53
C ASP A 435 15.29 -22.08 18.08
N THR A 436 14.09 -21.76 17.58
CA THR A 436 13.83 -21.35 16.19
C THR A 436 12.74 -20.29 16.14
N SER A 437 12.87 -19.28 15.27
CA SER A 437 11.81 -18.27 15.08
C SER A 437 10.56 -18.81 14.36
N GLY A 438 10.74 -19.86 13.56
CA GLY A 438 9.69 -20.52 12.78
C GLY A 438 9.38 -21.94 13.25
N VAL A 439 8.64 -22.69 12.43
CA VAL A 439 8.22 -24.08 12.71
C VAL A 439 9.30 -25.13 12.41
N GLY A 440 10.47 -24.70 11.94
CA GLY A 440 11.56 -25.59 11.57
C GLY A 440 12.14 -26.37 12.75
N SER A 441 12.67 -27.56 12.48
CA SER A 441 13.23 -28.43 13.53
C SER A 441 14.41 -29.28 13.02
N GLU A 442 15.14 -29.87 13.95
CA GLU A 442 16.20 -30.87 13.70
C GLU A 442 17.46 -30.38 12.96
N MET A 443 17.70 -29.06 12.88
CA MET A 443 18.96 -28.55 12.34
C MET A 443 20.16 -28.95 13.22
N VAL A 444 21.26 -29.34 12.55
CA VAL A 444 22.53 -29.70 13.18
C VAL A 444 23.68 -28.99 12.48
N LEU A 445 24.51 -28.28 13.25
CA LEU A 445 25.68 -27.55 12.75
C LEU A 445 26.98 -28.00 13.40
N ASP A 446 28.06 -27.87 12.63
CA ASP A 446 29.41 -27.78 13.14
C ASP A 446 29.81 -26.30 13.16
N VAL A 447 30.37 -25.82 14.27
CA VAL A 447 30.69 -24.41 14.49
C VAL A 447 32.13 -24.26 14.95
N THR A 448 32.95 -23.53 14.19
CA THR A 448 34.32 -23.19 14.56
C THR A 448 34.41 -21.72 14.98
N ILE A 449 34.88 -21.50 16.21
CA ILE A 449 35.10 -20.17 16.79
C ILE A 449 36.58 -19.83 16.72
N SER A 450 36.91 -18.68 16.14
CA SER A 450 38.27 -18.14 16.09
C SER A 450 38.23 -16.64 16.37
N ASN A 451 38.88 -16.21 17.46
CA ASN A 451 38.95 -14.81 17.90
C ASN A 451 37.56 -14.14 18.01
N GLY A 452 36.57 -14.84 18.56
CA GLY A 452 35.19 -14.34 18.72
C GLY A 452 34.34 -14.33 17.46
N THR A 453 34.88 -14.74 16.31
CA THR A 453 34.11 -14.91 15.07
C THR A 453 33.73 -16.39 14.90
N ALA A 454 32.46 -16.65 14.59
CA ALA A 454 31.96 -17.98 14.27
C ALA A 454 31.96 -18.24 12.76
N THR A 455 32.38 -19.44 12.39
CA THR A 455 32.18 -20.02 11.05
C THR A 455 31.39 -21.30 11.22
N VAL A 456 30.35 -21.50 10.41
CA VAL A 456 29.42 -22.62 10.55
C VAL A 456 29.42 -23.48 9.30
N SER A 457 29.24 -24.78 9.48
CA SER A 457 28.98 -25.74 8.41
C SER A 457 27.76 -26.57 8.76
N VAL A 458 26.81 -26.65 7.81
CA VAL A 458 25.57 -27.40 7.98
C VAL A 458 25.88 -28.89 7.91
N VAL A 459 25.62 -29.61 9.01
CA VAL A 459 25.72 -31.08 9.06
C VAL A 459 24.39 -31.70 8.63
N SER A 460 23.28 -31.12 9.10
CA SER A 460 21.91 -31.42 8.68
C SER A 460 21.11 -30.13 8.67
N ALA A 461 20.40 -29.85 7.58
CA ALA A 461 19.53 -28.67 7.46
C ALA A 461 18.28 -28.75 8.35
N GLY A 462 17.90 -29.96 8.78
CA GLY A 462 16.61 -30.20 9.43
C GLY A 462 15.45 -30.10 8.43
N VAL A 463 14.24 -29.80 8.92
CA VAL A 463 13.03 -29.68 8.11
C VAL A 463 12.20 -28.47 8.53
N GLY A 464 11.43 -27.89 7.62
CA GLY A 464 10.42 -26.86 7.92
C GLY A 464 10.93 -25.44 8.12
N TYR A 465 12.20 -25.16 7.82
CA TYR A 465 12.76 -23.80 7.89
C TYR A 465 12.39 -22.97 6.65
N ALA A 466 12.01 -21.70 6.87
CA ALA A 466 11.76 -20.69 5.84
C ALA A 466 12.97 -19.72 5.70
N ALA A 467 13.04 -18.98 4.58
CA ALA A 467 14.04 -17.92 4.43
C ALA A 467 13.87 -16.85 5.53
N GLY A 468 14.97 -16.39 6.12
CA GLY A 468 14.93 -15.41 7.20
C GLY A 468 14.68 -16.00 8.59
N ASP A 469 14.30 -17.29 8.71
CA ASP A 469 14.22 -17.94 10.01
C ASP A 469 15.57 -17.86 10.74
N THR A 470 15.53 -17.48 12.01
CA THR A 470 16.70 -17.51 12.89
C THR A 470 16.70 -18.79 13.71
N ILE A 471 17.85 -19.44 13.79
CA ILE A 471 18.07 -20.64 14.58
C ILE A 471 19.15 -20.37 15.60
N THR A 472 18.84 -20.61 16.87
CA THR A 472 19.74 -20.39 17.99
C THR A 472 20.31 -21.70 18.50
N PHE A 473 21.62 -21.74 18.66
CA PHE A 473 22.41 -22.81 19.23
C PHE A 473 23.05 -22.32 20.52
N VAL A 474 23.12 -23.17 21.54
CA VAL A 474 23.69 -22.84 22.85
C VAL A 474 25.02 -23.55 23.06
N ASP A 475 25.99 -22.89 23.69
CA ASP A 475 27.23 -23.51 24.12
C ASP A 475 26.91 -24.69 25.07
N PRO A 476 27.36 -25.93 24.79
CA PRO A 476 27.18 -27.05 25.70
C PRO A 476 27.75 -26.84 27.10
N GLY A 477 28.66 -25.87 27.27
CA GLY A 477 29.22 -25.45 28.55
C GLY A 477 28.51 -24.27 29.22
N ASP A 478 27.39 -23.76 28.69
CA ASP A 478 26.62 -22.70 29.33
C ASP A 478 25.95 -23.22 30.61
N GLU A 479 26.40 -22.74 31.77
CA GLU A 479 25.93 -23.23 33.07
C GLU A 479 24.49 -22.83 33.39
N GLU A 480 24.04 -21.66 32.94
CA GLU A 480 22.69 -21.16 33.25
C GLU A 480 21.67 -21.93 32.43
N TYR A 481 21.92 -22.07 31.12
CA TYR A 481 21.10 -22.90 30.24
C TYR A 481 21.10 -24.38 30.68
N SER A 482 22.25 -24.93 31.09
CA SER A 482 22.33 -26.33 31.56
C SER A 482 21.51 -26.59 32.83
N LYS A 483 21.28 -25.57 33.66
CA LYS A 483 20.46 -25.68 34.89
C LYS A 483 18.98 -25.52 34.61
N SER A 484 18.60 -24.56 33.77
CA SER A 484 17.19 -24.23 33.54
C SER A 484 16.56 -24.98 32.38
N GLY A 485 17.35 -25.34 31.36
CA GLY A 485 16.89 -25.89 30.09
C GLY A 485 16.10 -24.89 29.24
N LYS A 486 16.13 -23.59 29.57
CA LYS A 486 15.35 -22.55 28.90
C LYS A 486 16.24 -21.59 28.14
N ILE A 487 15.86 -21.29 26.90
CA ILE A 487 16.65 -20.42 26.01
C ILE A 487 16.81 -18.99 26.54
N GLU A 488 15.81 -18.46 27.25
CA GLU A 488 15.83 -17.11 27.84
C GLU A 488 16.97 -16.89 28.86
N ASP A 489 17.50 -17.96 29.45
CA ASP A 489 18.59 -17.92 30.42
C ASP A 489 19.97 -18.15 29.77
N ALA A 490 20.03 -18.49 28.49
CA ALA A 490 21.27 -18.79 27.80
C ALA A 490 22.12 -17.52 27.66
N THR A 491 23.36 -17.57 28.14
CA THR A 491 24.31 -16.44 28.10
C THR A 491 25.30 -16.53 26.95
N LYS A 492 25.47 -17.73 26.39
CA LYS A 492 26.36 -18.04 25.27
C LYS A 492 25.60 -18.70 24.14
N THR A 493 25.25 -17.91 23.13
CA THR A 493 24.47 -18.37 22.00
C THR A 493 25.15 -18.05 20.67
N ILE A 494 24.84 -18.86 19.67
CA ILE A 494 25.13 -18.59 18.27
C ILE A 494 23.80 -18.62 17.53
N THR A 495 23.48 -17.52 16.86
CA THR A 495 22.28 -17.44 16.02
C THR A 495 22.69 -17.32 14.57
N VAL A 496 22.15 -18.22 13.75
CA VAL A 496 22.28 -18.20 12.29
C VAL A 496 20.93 -17.86 11.68
N THR A 497 20.95 -17.31 10.47
CA THR A 497 19.74 -17.00 9.71
C THR A 497 19.73 -17.86 8.45
N VAL A 498 18.58 -18.45 8.13
CA VAL A 498 18.41 -19.24 6.90
C VAL A 498 18.43 -18.32 5.69
N SER A 499 19.24 -18.68 4.72
CA SER A 499 19.18 -18.18 3.35
C SER A 499 18.61 -19.31 2.50
N LYS A 500 17.35 -19.23 2.07
CA LYS A 500 16.89 -20.14 1.01
C LYS A 500 17.18 -19.56 -0.35
N SER A 501 17.53 -20.44 -1.27
CA SER A 501 17.83 -20.08 -2.64
C SER A 501 16.66 -20.45 -3.55
N ALA A 502 15.92 -21.52 -3.23
CA ALA A 502 14.68 -21.95 -3.87
C ALA A 502 13.48 -21.67 -2.96
N GLY A 503 12.31 -21.42 -3.56
CA GLY A 503 11.05 -21.20 -2.87
C GLY A 503 10.11 -22.40 -2.92
N ASN A 504 9.20 -22.45 -1.97
CA ASN A 504 8.20 -23.51 -1.85
C ASN A 504 6.96 -23.20 -2.67
N ILE A 505 6.16 -24.22 -2.96
CA ILE A 505 4.86 -24.11 -3.62
C ILE A 505 3.81 -24.79 -2.74
N TRP A 506 2.79 -24.02 -2.36
CA TRP A 506 1.63 -24.48 -1.62
C TRP A 506 0.37 -24.21 -2.43
N LEU A 507 -0.33 -25.29 -2.74
CA LEU A 507 -1.63 -25.27 -3.40
C LEU A 507 -2.64 -25.83 -2.41
N TYR A 508 -3.48 -24.97 -1.85
CA TYR A 508 -4.43 -25.30 -0.80
C TYR A 508 -5.86 -25.06 -1.28
N ALA A 509 -6.64 -26.13 -1.38
CA ALA A 509 -8.07 -26.08 -1.56
C ALA A 509 -8.75 -26.40 -0.23
N SER A 510 -9.59 -25.54 0.31
CA SER A 510 -10.27 -25.80 1.57
C SER A 510 -11.63 -25.15 1.63
N GLN A 511 -12.61 -25.88 2.16
CA GLN A 511 -13.96 -25.36 2.37
C GLN A 511 -14.49 -25.82 3.73
N THR A 512 -15.22 -24.94 4.41
CA THR A 512 -15.98 -25.30 5.62
C THR A 512 -17.47 -25.16 5.39
N GLY A 513 -18.17 -26.29 5.23
CA GLY A 513 -19.62 -26.31 5.08
C GLY A 513 -20.34 -25.90 6.38
N GLY A 514 -21.21 -24.90 6.28
CA GLY A 514 -22.16 -24.46 7.31
C GLY A 514 -23.55 -24.24 6.70
N SER A 515 -24.60 -24.26 7.51
CA SER A 515 -25.97 -23.95 7.06
C SER A 515 -26.67 -22.98 8.01
N SER A 516 -27.66 -22.26 7.50
CA SER A 516 -28.65 -21.52 8.29
C SER A 516 -30.05 -22.14 8.07
N PHE A 517 -30.54 -22.79 9.14
CA PHE A 517 -31.93 -23.20 9.42
C PHE A 517 -32.71 -24.26 8.58
N ASP A 518 -33.55 -24.96 9.36
CA ASP A 518 -34.68 -25.90 9.12
C ASP A 518 -34.49 -27.20 8.30
N VAL A 519 -33.51 -27.32 7.40
CA VAL A 519 -33.04 -28.62 6.86
C VAL A 519 -31.53 -28.53 6.65
N ASP A 520 -30.76 -29.20 7.49
CA ASP A 520 -29.32 -29.00 7.60
C ASP A 520 -28.57 -29.96 6.67
N VAL A 521 -28.51 -29.62 5.37
CA VAL A 521 -27.55 -30.22 4.43
C VAL A 521 -26.29 -29.35 4.48
N ARG A 522 -25.21 -29.89 5.04
CA ARG A 522 -23.90 -29.24 5.09
C ARG A 522 -23.02 -29.91 4.06
N HIS A 523 -22.49 -29.12 3.15
CA HIS A 523 -21.70 -29.58 2.02
C HIS A 523 -20.36 -28.88 2.03
N ALA A 524 -19.28 -29.63 1.89
CA ALA A 524 -17.94 -29.10 1.69
C ALA A 524 -17.22 -29.96 0.65
N GLU A 525 -16.96 -29.42 -0.53
CA GLU A 525 -16.33 -30.11 -1.67
C GLU A 525 -15.21 -29.29 -2.34
N PRO A 526 -14.17 -28.87 -1.61
CA PRO A 526 -13.05 -28.17 -2.23
C PRO A 526 -12.31 -29.07 -3.23
N THR A 527 -11.98 -28.52 -4.39
CA THR A 527 -11.25 -29.24 -5.44
C THR A 527 -9.88 -28.64 -5.71
N LEU A 528 -8.88 -29.51 -5.82
CA LEU A 528 -7.54 -29.12 -6.28
C LEU A 528 -7.19 -29.95 -7.51
N LEU A 529 -7.09 -29.31 -8.68
CA LEU A 529 -6.83 -29.97 -9.94
C LEU A 529 -5.50 -29.50 -10.56
N VAL A 530 -4.60 -30.44 -10.84
CA VAL A 530 -3.38 -30.21 -11.62
C VAL A 530 -3.39 -31.11 -12.85
N ASN A 531 -3.68 -30.52 -14.02
CA ASN A 531 -3.93 -31.27 -15.25
C ASN A 531 -2.93 -30.92 -16.34
N GLY A 532 -2.04 -31.84 -16.72
CA GLY A 532 -1.09 -31.63 -17.82
C GLY A 532 -0.08 -30.49 -17.59
N SER A 533 0.29 -30.24 -16.33
CA SER A 533 1.04 -29.04 -15.91
C SER A 533 2.42 -29.36 -15.35
N THR A 534 3.30 -28.36 -15.24
CA THR A 534 4.63 -28.51 -14.63
C THR A 534 4.73 -27.71 -13.33
N ILE A 535 5.03 -28.37 -12.21
CA ILE A 535 5.28 -27.72 -10.92
C ILE A 535 6.69 -28.06 -10.48
N HIS A 536 7.51 -27.05 -10.18
CA HIS A 536 8.85 -27.24 -9.64
C HIS A 536 9.14 -26.21 -8.55
N GLY A 537 9.32 -26.66 -7.31
CA GLY A 537 9.73 -25.83 -6.18
C GLY A 537 10.78 -26.52 -5.32
N ASP A 538 11.14 -25.90 -4.19
CA ASP A 538 11.96 -26.53 -3.16
C ASP A 538 11.16 -27.63 -2.45
N ASN A 539 10.08 -27.25 -1.78
CA ASN A 539 9.02 -28.14 -1.34
C ASN A 539 7.74 -27.85 -2.13
N VAL A 540 7.00 -28.89 -2.49
CA VAL A 540 5.70 -28.77 -3.17
C VAL A 540 4.62 -29.47 -2.35
N THR A 541 3.60 -28.74 -1.95
CA THR A 541 2.47 -29.25 -1.17
C THR A 541 1.16 -28.99 -1.90
N LEU A 542 0.40 -30.07 -2.14
CA LEU A 542 -0.97 -30.03 -2.63
C LEU A 542 -1.86 -30.56 -1.52
N LEU A 543 -2.77 -29.72 -1.00
CA LEU A 543 -3.66 -30.08 0.09
C LEU A 543 -5.10 -29.69 -0.27
N ALA A 544 -6.00 -30.67 -0.26
CA ALA A 544 -7.44 -30.42 -0.22
C ALA A 544 -7.97 -30.73 1.19
N SER A 545 -8.77 -29.84 1.77
CA SER A 545 -9.32 -29.99 3.13
C SER A 545 -10.78 -29.57 3.22
N ALA A 546 -11.68 -30.55 3.35
CA ALA A 546 -13.09 -30.33 3.59
C ALA A 546 -13.41 -30.46 5.09
N ALA A 547 -14.26 -29.58 5.61
CA ALA A 547 -14.79 -29.72 6.95
C ALA A 547 -16.26 -29.31 6.99
N THR A 548 -17.07 -29.94 7.85
CA THR A 548 -18.43 -29.48 8.15
C THR A 548 -18.54 -29.16 9.63
N LYS A 549 -18.97 -27.95 9.99
CA LYS A 549 -19.08 -27.52 11.39
C LYS A 549 -20.48 -27.79 11.95
N ASN A 550 -20.57 -28.19 13.22
CA ASN A 550 -21.82 -28.20 13.97
C ASN A 550 -22.12 -26.79 14.50
N VAL A 551 -23.26 -26.20 14.13
CA VAL A 551 -23.76 -25.02 14.86
C VAL A 551 -24.15 -25.46 16.26
N ASP A 552 -23.67 -24.75 17.27
CA ASP A 552 -23.94 -25.05 18.68
C ASP A 552 -25.44 -24.96 18.95
N LYS A 553 -26.04 -26.07 19.41
CA LYS A 553 -27.50 -26.22 19.57
C LYS A 553 -28.14 -25.24 20.56
N SER A 554 -27.35 -24.55 21.38
CA SER A 554 -27.83 -23.72 22.49
C SER A 554 -28.46 -22.39 22.04
N THR A 555 -27.96 -21.77 20.97
CA THR A 555 -28.44 -20.45 20.51
C THR A 555 -29.73 -20.57 19.71
N ALA A 556 -29.82 -21.56 18.80
CA ALA A 556 -31.02 -21.81 17.99
C ALA A 556 -32.22 -22.34 18.80
N GLN A 557 -31.98 -22.98 19.96
CA GLN A 557 -33.05 -23.47 20.83
C GLN A 557 -33.77 -22.34 21.58
N GLN A 558 -33.10 -21.20 21.80
CA GLN A 558 -33.63 -20.10 22.60
C GLN A 558 -34.55 -19.18 21.78
N GLU A 559 -34.27 -19.00 20.49
CA GLU A 559 -35.12 -18.19 19.59
C GLU A 559 -36.39 -18.93 19.13
N LEU A 560 -36.35 -20.26 19.05
CA LEU A 560 -37.49 -21.08 18.61
C LEU A 560 -38.55 -21.33 19.71
N GLU A 561 -38.13 -21.37 20.98
CA GLU A 561 -39.07 -21.52 22.11
C GLU A 561 -39.89 -20.25 22.38
N ASP A 562 -39.40 -19.08 21.94
CA ASP A 562 -40.15 -17.82 22.01
C ASP A 562 -41.13 -17.63 20.84
N PHE A 563 -40.98 -18.36 19.72
CA PHE A 563 -41.78 -18.16 18.50
C PHE A 563 -42.94 -19.18 18.30
N LEU A 564 -42.84 -20.41 18.83
CA LEU A 564 -43.82 -21.48 18.54
C LEU A 564 -44.76 -21.81 19.72
N LEU A 565 -46.07 -21.65 19.47
CA LEU A 565 -47.16 -22.15 20.31
C LEU A 565 -46.93 -23.62 20.73
N LYS A 566 -47.12 -23.88 22.02
CA LYS A 566 -46.80 -25.08 22.83
C LYS A 566 -47.16 -26.49 22.32
N ASP A 567 -47.77 -26.69 21.16
CA ASP A 567 -48.48 -27.96 20.86
C ASP A 567 -48.09 -28.73 19.59
N LEU A 568 -47.00 -28.39 18.88
CA LEU A 568 -46.50 -29.23 17.78
C LEU A 568 -45.17 -29.93 18.13
N LYS A 569 -45.26 -31.14 18.70
CA LYS A 569 -44.12 -32.06 18.82
C LYS A 569 -43.91 -32.83 17.52
N ILE A 570 -43.28 -32.21 16.53
CA ILE A 570 -42.52 -32.92 15.50
C ILE A 570 -41.12 -32.31 15.51
N ARG A 571 -40.13 -33.01 16.08
CA ARG A 571 -38.72 -32.66 15.97
C ARG A 571 -37.99 -33.84 15.34
N ALA A 572 -37.86 -33.81 14.03
CA ALA A 572 -36.87 -34.60 13.30
C ALA A 572 -35.93 -33.61 12.63
N SER A 573 -34.83 -33.24 13.30
CA SER A 573 -33.71 -32.60 12.61
C SER A 573 -32.95 -33.71 11.89
N LEU A 574 -33.08 -33.77 10.57
CA LEU A 574 -32.18 -34.53 9.73
C LEU A 574 -30.98 -33.62 9.44
N ILE A 575 -29.81 -33.98 9.98
CA ILE A 575 -28.53 -33.35 9.62
C ILE A 575 -27.89 -34.31 8.63
N VAL A 576 -27.70 -33.88 7.39
CA VAL A 576 -26.87 -34.58 6.39
C VAL A 576 -25.62 -33.72 6.23
N SER A 577 -24.47 -34.25 6.65
CA SER A 577 -23.18 -33.58 6.43
C SER A 577 -22.36 -34.41 5.47
N GLU A 578 -21.95 -33.81 4.36
CA GLU A 578 -21.06 -34.37 3.37
C GLU A 578 -19.80 -33.49 3.29
N SER A 579 -18.66 -34.12 3.51
CA SER A 579 -17.34 -33.54 3.31
C SER A 579 -16.64 -34.41 2.27
N ILE A 580 -16.23 -33.84 1.14
CA ILE A 580 -15.40 -34.50 0.14
C ILE A 580 -14.22 -33.58 -0.13
N ALA A 581 -13.00 -34.10 -0.07
CA ALA A 581 -11.82 -33.34 -0.49
C ALA A 581 -11.17 -34.08 -1.65
N GLU A 582 -10.91 -33.38 -2.75
CA GLU A 582 -10.31 -33.97 -3.94
C GLU A 582 -9.00 -33.29 -4.31
N VAL A 583 -7.96 -34.12 -4.52
CA VAL A 583 -6.75 -33.71 -5.24
C VAL A 583 -6.64 -34.54 -6.52
N GLY A 584 -6.95 -33.91 -7.65
CA GLY A 584 -6.86 -34.50 -8.98
C GLY A 584 -5.51 -34.19 -9.64
N ILE A 585 -4.73 -35.23 -9.97
CA ILE A 585 -3.52 -35.08 -10.81
C ILE A 585 -3.75 -35.86 -12.10
N THR A 586 -3.93 -35.14 -13.21
CA THR A 586 -4.36 -35.71 -14.49
C THR A 586 -3.46 -35.27 -15.65
N GLY A 587 -3.66 -35.85 -16.84
CA GLY A 587 -2.84 -35.52 -18.01
C GLY A 587 -1.36 -35.89 -17.85
N THR A 588 -0.48 -35.25 -18.63
CA THR A 588 0.99 -35.42 -18.52
C THR A 588 1.60 -34.47 -17.49
N THR A 589 1.06 -34.45 -16.27
CA THR A 589 1.54 -33.60 -15.18
C THR A 589 2.92 -34.03 -14.66
N ARG A 590 3.79 -33.07 -14.38
CA ARG A 590 5.10 -33.27 -13.74
C ARG A 590 5.23 -32.38 -12.49
N ILE A 591 5.31 -33.02 -11.33
CA ILE A 591 5.59 -32.34 -10.06
C ILE A 591 7.01 -32.73 -9.62
N THR A 592 7.87 -31.74 -9.44
CA THR A 592 9.26 -31.90 -9.01
C THR A 592 9.50 -31.04 -7.77
N ALA A 593 10.18 -31.59 -6.78
CA ALA A 593 10.64 -30.85 -5.62
C ALA A 593 12.13 -31.16 -5.41
N ASP A 594 12.90 -30.15 -4.99
CA ASP A 594 14.31 -30.34 -4.65
C ASP A 594 14.45 -31.02 -3.27
N GLU A 595 13.47 -30.81 -2.37
CA GLU A 595 13.36 -31.48 -1.07
C GLU A 595 12.18 -32.48 -1.03
N ASN A 596 10.93 -32.00 -0.87
CA ASN A 596 9.77 -32.86 -0.62
C ASN A 596 8.57 -32.54 -1.52
N VAL A 597 7.84 -33.60 -1.91
CA VAL A 597 6.48 -33.50 -2.47
C VAL A 597 5.48 -34.08 -1.47
N THR A 598 4.48 -33.28 -1.08
CA THR A 598 3.36 -33.71 -0.22
C THR A 598 2.05 -33.55 -0.96
N ILE A 599 1.25 -34.61 -1.00
CA ILE A 599 -0.09 -34.60 -1.61
C ILE A 599 -1.05 -35.21 -0.60
N GLN A 600 -2.08 -34.46 -0.22
CA GLN A 600 -3.01 -34.86 0.83
C GLN A 600 -4.44 -34.37 0.53
N ALA A 601 -5.42 -35.23 0.82
CA ALA A 601 -6.83 -34.89 0.81
C ALA A 601 -7.42 -35.29 2.17
N ASN A 602 -8.03 -34.34 2.89
CA ASN A 602 -8.62 -34.51 4.21
C ASN A 602 -10.10 -34.13 4.15
N ALA A 603 -11.00 -35.00 4.59
CA ALA A 603 -12.44 -34.73 4.63
C ALA A 603 -13.05 -35.08 5.99
#